data_AF-A4NZV7-F1
#
_entry.id   AF-A4NZV7-F1
#
_cell.length_a   1.000
_cell.length_b   1.000
_cell.length_c   1.000
_cell.angle_alpha   90.00
_cell.angle_beta   90.00
_cell.angle_gamma   90.00
#
_symmetry.space_group_name_H-M   'P 1'
#
loop_
_entity.id
_entity.type
_entity.pdbx_description
1 polymer ?
#
loop_
_entity_poly.entity_id
_entity_poly.type
_entity_poly.pdbx_seq_one_letter_code
_entity_poly.pdbx_strand_id
1 'polypeptide(L)' 'MYQLILRLNEKGIRFALSNVLEHKGKSHDMLKDFISKHGFKVHYLDFHYGNASYNTFKQESVEVLITNY' A
#
# COMPACT_ATOMS: atom_id res chain seq x y z
N MET A 1 3.41 -3.73 14.26
CA MET A 1 2.67 -2.78 13.40
C MET A 1 1.20 -3.18 13.22
N TYR A 2 0.88 -4.33 12.60
CA TYR A 2 -0.52 -4.73 12.35
C TYR A 2 -1.43 -4.73 13.60
N GLN A 3 -0.91 -5.17 14.75
CA GLN A 3 -1.63 -5.11 16.02
C GLN A 3 -2.01 -3.70 16.49
N LEU A 4 -1.28 -2.67 16.06
CA LEU A 4 -1.65 -1.28 16.34
C LEU A 4 -2.78 -0.84 15.43
N ILE A 5 -2.69 -1.15 14.13
CA ILE A 5 -3.71 -0.81 13.13
C ILE A 5 -5.05 -1.47 13.47
N LEU A 6 -5.04 -2.73 13.88
CA LEU A 6 -6.24 -3.43 14.34
C LEU A 6 -6.85 -2.73 15.56
N ARG A 7 -6.03 -2.40 16.56
CA ARG A 7 -6.50 -1.67 17.75
C ARG A 7 -7.06 -0.28 17.42
N LEU A 8 -6.47 0.43 16.46
CA LEU A 8 -7.02 1.72 16.00
C LEU A 8 -8.36 1.52 15.29
N ASN A 9 -8.45 0.50 14.43
CA ASN A 9 -9.67 0.16 13.71
C ASN A 9 -10.81 -0.26 14.65
N GLU A 10 -10.53 -1.15 15.61
CA GLU A 10 -11.50 -1.60 16.64
C GLU A 10 -12.01 -0.45 17.49
N LYS A 11 -11.18 0.57 17.72
CA LYS A 11 -11.57 1.80 18.43
C LYS A 11 -12.29 2.83 17.56
N GLY A 12 -12.53 2.54 16.28
CA GLY A 12 -13.13 3.49 15.33
C GLY A 12 -12.24 4.70 15.01
N ILE A 13 -10.94 4.60 15.30
CA ILE A 13 -9.97 5.67 15.02
C ILE A 13 -9.56 5.56 13.56
N ARG A 14 -9.68 6.67 12.83
CA ARG A 14 -9.25 6.76 11.42
C ARG A 14 -7.74 6.62 11.33
N PHE A 15 -7.25 5.76 10.44
CA PHE A 15 -5.84 5.63 10.14
C PHE A 15 -5.57 5.72 8.64
N ALA A 16 -4.33 6.08 8.31
CA ALA A 16 -3.79 6.00 6.96
C ALA A 16 -2.38 5.38 7.04
N LEU A 17 -2.12 4.34 6.25
CA LEU A 17 -0.82 3.66 6.17
C LEU A 17 -0.28 3.73 4.75
N SER A 18 0.82 4.45 4.55
CA SER A 18 1.56 4.44 3.28
C SER A 18 2.47 3.20 3.24
N ASN A 19 2.38 2.39 2.18
CA ASN A 19 3.23 1.22 2.01
C ASN A 19 3.40 0.83 0.53
N VAL A 20 4.20 -0.18 0.24
CA VAL A 20 4.43 -0.71 -1.11
C VAL A 20 3.90 -2.15 -1.20
N LEU A 21 3.03 -2.42 -2.17
CA LEU A 21 2.49 -3.76 -2.43
C LEU A 21 3.43 -4.60 -3.28
N GLU A 22 4.13 -3.98 -4.22
CA GLU A 22 5.02 -4.68 -5.14
C GLU A 22 6.28 -3.85 -5.36
N HIS A 23 7.44 -4.50 -5.30
CA HIS A 23 8.72 -3.85 -5.60
C HIS A 23 9.62 -4.86 -6.30
N LYS A 24 10.06 -4.55 -7.53
CA LYS A 24 11.01 -5.39 -8.27
C LYS A 24 10.56 -6.84 -8.45
N GLY A 25 9.27 -7.02 -8.76
CA GLY A 25 8.65 -8.35 -8.93
C GLY A 25 8.42 -9.13 -7.62
N LYS A 26 8.75 -8.55 -6.45
CA LYS A 26 8.39 -9.12 -5.16
C LYS A 26 7.08 -8.51 -4.68
N SER A 27 6.09 -9.38 -4.46
CA SER A 27 4.78 -9.02 -3.91
C SER A 27 4.80 -9.10 -2.38
N HIS A 28 4.13 -8.15 -1.72
CA HIS A 28 3.94 -8.14 -0.28
C HIS A 28 2.63 -8.86 0.08
N ASP A 29 2.58 -10.17 -0.16
CA ASP A 29 1.35 -10.96 -0.08
C ASP A 29 0.70 -10.92 1.31
N MET A 30 1.49 -10.96 2.39
CA MET A 30 0.99 -10.80 3.76
C MET A 30 0.22 -9.50 3.98
N LEU A 31 0.63 -8.41 3.32
CA LEU A 31 -0.06 -7.13 3.43
C LEU A 31 -1.34 -7.13 2.59
N LYS A 32 -1.31 -7.71 1.39
CA LYS A 32 -2.49 -7.87 0.53
C LYS A 32 -3.57 -8.69 1.26
N ASP A 33 -3.18 -9.79 1.88
CA ASP A 33 -4.06 -10.65 2.67
C ASP A 33 -4.62 -9.91 3.90
N PHE A 34 -3.77 -9.15 4.60
CA PHE A 34 -4.20 -8.35 5.76
C PHE A 34 -5.26 -7.30 5.38
N ILE A 35 -5.04 -6.57 4.29
CA ILE A 35 -5.99 -5.57 3.77
C ILE A 35 -7.32 -6.26 3.41
N SER A 36 -7.25 -7.34 2.63
CA SER A 36 -8.43 -8.08 2.16
C SER A 36 -9.25 -8.63 3.32
N LYS A 37 -8.58 -9.29 4.28
CA LYS A 37 -9.21 -9.88 5.47
C LYS A 37 -9.95 -8.87 6.33
N HIS A 38 -9.45 -7.64 6.43
CA HIS A 38 -10.02 -6.60 7.28
C HIS A 38 -10.87 -5.57 6.51
N GLY A 39 -11.01 -5.72 5.18
CA GLY A 39 -11.84 -4.84 4.35
C GLY A 39 -11.34 -3.39 4.30
N PHE A 40 -10.03 -3.18 4.41
CA PHE A 40 -9.46 -1.84 4.32
C PHE A 40 -9.47 -1.31 2.88
N LYS A 41 -9.59 0.00 2.74
CA LYS A 41 -9.55 0.69 1.45
C LYS A 41 -8.11 0.91 1.02
N VAL A 42 -7.83 0.67 -0.25
CA VAL A 42 -6.51 0.83 -0.86
C VAL A 42 -6.60 1.92 -1.91
N HIS A 43 -5.74 2.93 -1.79
CA HIS A 43 -5.57 3.99 -2.77
C HIS A 43 -4.20 3.80 -3.42
N TYR A 44 -4.17 3.51 -4.71
CA TYR A 44 -2.93 3.36 -5.46
C TYR A 44 -2.34 4.75 -5.72
N LEU A 45 -1.07 4.93 -5.33
CA LEU A 45 -0.33 6.16 -5.56
C LEU A 45 0.41 6.01 -6.88
N ASP A 46 -0.19 6.50 -7.95
CA ASP A 46 0.40 6.46 -9.27
C ASP A 46 1.42 7.59 -9.42
N PHE A 47 2.70 7.26 -9.23
CA PHE A 47 3.81 8.14 -9.59
C PHE A 47 4.24 7.88 -11.03
N HIS A 48 3.39 8.24 -11.99
CA HIS A 48 3.82 8.41 -13.37
C HIS A 48 4.86 9.54 -13.44
N TYR A 49 6.15 9.21 -13.30
CA TYR A 49 7.26 10.06 -13.75
C TYR A 49 7.26 10.11 -15.28
N GLY A 50 6.24 10.74 -15.87
CA GLY A 50 6.07 10.85 -17.31
C GLY A 50 7.06 11.78 -18.02
N ASN A 51 8.16 12.23 -17.39
CA ASN A 51 9.04 13.24 -17.97
C ASN A 51 10.54 13.11 -17.66
N ALA A 52 11.07 11.94 -17.25
CA ALA A 52 12.52 11.83 -17.07
C ALA A 52 13.10 10.45 -17.37
N SER A 53 13.74 10.36 -18.55
CA SER A 53 14.80 9.45 -18.95
C SER A 53 14.40 8.12 -19.63
N TYR A 54 14.73 8.08 -20.93
CA TYR A 54 14.59 6.99 -21.91
C TYR A 54 15.41 5.72 -21.62
N ASN A 55 15.97 5.53 -20.41
CA ASN A 55 17.06 4.56 -20.19
C ASN A 55 17.03 3.83 -18.84
N THR A 56 15.86 3.45 -18.32
CA THR A 56 15.85 2.40 -17.31
C THR A 56 14.51 1.69 -17.31
N PHE A 57 14.53 0.39 -17.59
CA PHE A 57 13.48 -0.54 -17.17
C PHE A 57 13.48 -0.56 -15.63
N LYS A 58 12.99 0.52 -15.02
CA LYS A 58 12.78 0.62 -13.58
C LYS A 58 11.62 -0.32 -13.29
N GLN A 59 11.93 -1.48 -12.74
CA GLN A 59 10.93 -2.40 -12.22
C GLN A 59 10.04 -1.61 -11.27
N GLU A 60 8.79 -1.42 -11.67
CA GLU A 60 7.88 -0.48 -11.04
C GLU A 60 7.58 -0.92 -9.61
N SER A 61 7.42 0.07 -8.73
CA SER A 61 6.99 -0.17 -7.35
C SER A 61 5.55 0.29 -7.23
N VAL A 62 4.68 -0.56 -6.72
CA VAL A 62 3.25 -0.24 -6.55
C VAL A 62 3.07 0.33 -5.15
N GLU A 63 3.10 1.65 -5.04
CA GLU A 63 2.87 2.37 -3.79
C GLU A 63 1.38 2.51 -3.52
N VAL A 64 0.99 2.38 -2.25
CA VAL A 64 -0.40 2.44 -1.81
C VAL A 64 -0.56 3.19 -0.49
N LEU A 65 -1.70 3.84 -0.34
CA LEU A 65 -2.21 4.37 0.92
C LEU A 65 -3.40 3.52 1.36
N ILE A 66 -3.33 2.97 2.57
CA ILE A 66 -4.37 2.08 3.11
C ILE A 66 -5.13 2.82 4.21
N THR A 67 -6.47 2.86 4.12
CA THR A 67 -7.35 3.54 5.08
C THR A 67 -8.49 2.65 5.57
N ASN A 68 -9.05 2.94 6.75
CA ASN A 68 -10.28 2.31 7.26
C ASN A 68 -11.55 3.16 7.09
N TYR A 69 -11.48 4.20 6.27
CA TYR A 69 -12.56 5.14 5.98
C TYR A 69 -12.62 5.46 4.50
#